data_AF-A0A2H6CRA7-F1
#
_entry.id   AF-A0A2H6CRA7-F1
#
_cell.length_a   1.000
_cell.length_b   1.000
_cell.length_c   1.000
_cell.angle_alpha   90.00
_cell.angle_beta   90.00
_cell.angle_gamma   90.00
#
_symmetry.space_group_name_H-M   'P 1'
#
loop_
_entity.id
_entity.type
_entity.pdbx_description
1 polymer ?
#
loop_
_entity_poly.entity_id
_entity_poly.type
_entity_poly.pdbx_seq_one_letter_code
_entity_poly.pdbx_strand_id
1 'polypeptide(L)'
;MLLLDVLTDTVFSFLPALICWSAFKKFGGTPIVGFVIGLMLVSPLLPNAYEVADASSNVEAVMAFGFIPITGYQGSVLTALVIGYLGSKLEIATRKVMPQALDMMFSPFVVIAVMLITALLILGPILHLVENGLVYVVEAFIHVPFGIGGLVIGFIYPLAVMTGMHHLFITIETALLGSTGFNPLITICAMYGFANAAVCFAISTRAKKSHVKVIGTSAGVTQLLGVSEPGLFGITLRYGTRPLAAMLAGSAIGGAVLSMLGIQANSYGLAVILSPLMYIYDPYQLITYIAVGVLTFILTFIITYLFAVPKELLVPDTE
;
A
#
# COMPACT_ATOMS: atom_id res chain seq x y z
N MET A 1 -2.71 -0.86 -25.27
CA MET A 1 -2.83 0.04 -24.11
C MET A 1 -4.07 -0.34 -23.32
N LEU A 2 -5.28 -0.06 -23.81
CA LEU A 2 -6.55 -0.40 -23.12
C LEU A 2 -6.62 -1.80 -22.47
N LEU A 3 -6.28 -2.87 -23.19
CA LEU A 3 -6.32 -4.24 -22.63
C LEU A 3 -5.32 -4.47 -21.48
N LEU A 4 -4.18 -3.77 -21.50
CA LEU A 4 -3.19 -3.81 -20.42
C LEU A 4 -3.68 -2.99 -19.23
N ASP A 5 -4.25 -1.82 -19.46
CA ASP A 5 -4.79 -0.95 -18.40
C ASP A 5 -5.93 -1.66 -17.65
N VAL A 6 -6.81 -2.36 -18.37
CA VAL A 6 -7.83 -3.23 -17.75
C VAL A 6 -7.19 -4.33 -16.90
N LEU A 7 -6.07 -4.92 -17.33
CA LEU A 7 -5.39 -5.98 -16.59
C LEU A 7 -4.71 -5.43 -15.31
N THR A 8 -4.08 -4.27 -15.38
CA THR A 8 -3.28 -3.70 -14.28
C THR A 8 -4.12 -2.92 -13.28
N ASP A 9 -5.10 -2.16 -13.74
CA ASP A 9 -5.71 -1.10 -12.92
C ASP A 9 -7.02 -1.56 -12.26
N THR A 10 -7.66 -2.61 -12.78
CA THR A 10 -8.93 -3.13 -12.26
C THR A 10 -8.82 -3.50 -10.79
N VAL A 11 -7.79 -4.26 -10.39
CA VAL A 11 -7.66 -4.74 -9.01
C VAL A 11 -7.52 -3.57 -8.02
N PHE A 12 -6.77 -2.53 -8.39
CA PHE A 12 -6.56 -1.36 -7.54
C PHE A 12 -7.76 -0.42 -7.53
N SER A 13 -8.40 -0.22 -8.69
CA SER A 13 -9.62 0.57 -8.83
C SER A 13 -10.79 -0.01 -8.02
N PHE A 14 -10.86 -1.35 -7.91
CA PHE A 14 -11.89 -2.05 -7.13
C PHE A 14 -11.40 -2.53 -5.75
N LEU A 15 -10.23 -2.07 -5.29
CA LEU A 15 -9.68 -2.46 -3.98
C LEU A 15 -10.65 -2.18 -2.81
N PRO A 16 -11.39 -1.05 -2.77
CA PRO A 16 -12.41 -0.83 -1.74
C PRO A 16 -13.49 -1.91 -1.67
N ALA A 17 -13.89 -2.50 -2.82
CA ALA A 17 -14.86 -3.59 -2.85
C ALA A 17 -14.30 -4.86 -2.18
N LEU A 18 -13.05 -5.20 -2.45
CA LEU A 18 -12.36 -6.35 -1.85
C LEU A 18 -12.15 -6.17 -0.34
N ILE A 19 -11.81 -4.95 0.09
CA ILE A 19 -11.63 -4.60 1.51
C ILE A 19 -12.97 -4.67 2.25
N CYS A 20 -14.03 -4.07 1.71
CA CYS A 20 -15.35 -4.10 2.35
C CYS A 20 -15.90 -5.52 2.45
N TRP A 21 -15.74 -6.36 1.42
CA TRP A 21 -16.07 -7.78 1.46
C TRP A 21 -15.32 -8.50 2.59
N SER A 22 -14.00 -8.28 2.68
CA SER A 22 -13.15 -8.87 3.71
C SER A 22 -13.54 -8.40 5.12
N ALA A 23 -13.85 -7.12 5.28
CA ALA A 23 -14.28 -6.53 6.54
C ALA A 23 -15.62 -7.14 7.00
N PHE A 24 -16.63 -7.19 6.13
CA PHE A 24 -17.91 -7.82 6.45
C PHE A 24 -17.72 -9.30 6.85
N LYS A 25 -16.94 -10.05 6.09
CA LYS A 25 -16.58 -11.44 6.40
C LYS A 25 -15.91 -11.58 7.77
N LYS A 26 -15.01 -10.65 8.13
CA LYS A 26 -14.26 -10.70 9.39
C LYS A 26 -15.09 -10.28 10.60
N PHE A 27 -15.97 -9.29 10.44
CA PHE A 27 -16.71 -8.67 11.56
C PHE A 27 -18.14 -9.19 11.75
N GLY A 28 -18.55 -10.19 10.95
CA GLY A 28 -19.80 -10.92 11.13
C GLY A 28 -21.00 -10.40 10.31
N GLY A 29 -20.74 -9.54 9.31
CA GLY A 29 -21.75 -9.11 8.33
C GLY A 29 -21.82 -10.06 7.13
N THR A 30 -22.76 -9.80 6.23
CA THR A 30 -22.93 -10.53 4.97
C THR A 30 -21.91 -10.04 3.94
N PRO A 31 -20.94 -10.88 3.49
CA PRO A 31 -19.84 -10.41 2.65
C PRO A 31 -20.27 -9.75 1.34
N ILE A 32 -21.35 -10.24 0.70
CA ILE A 32 -21.85 -9.66 -0.55
C ILE A 32 -22.41 -8.24 -0.36
N VAL A 33 -23.02 -7.95 0.81
CA VAL A 33 -23.49 -6.59 1.14
C VAL A 33 -22.30 -5.64 1.26
N GLY A 34 -21.25 -6.07 1.95
CA GLY A 34 -19.99 -5.33 2.03
C GLY A 34 -19.36 -5.10 0.65
N PHE A 35 -19.32 -6.13 -0.19
CA PHE A 35 -18.79 -6.01 -1.56
C PHE A 35 -19.55 -4.95 -2.38
N VAL A 36 -20.89 -4.95 -2.32
CA VAL A 36 -21.73 -3.97 -3.01
C VAL A 36 -21.47 -2.55 -2.49
N ILE A 37 -21.37 -2.36 -1.17
CA ILE A 37 -21.04 -1.05 -0.59
C ILE A 37 -19.68 -0.57 -1.11
N GLY A 38 -18.67 -1.44 -1.11
CA GLY A 38 -17.35 -1.06 -1.61
C GLY A 38 -17.33 -0.78 -3.13
N LEU A 39 -18.13 -1.47 -3.94
CA LEU A 39 -18.33 -1.14 -5.35
C LEU A 39 -18.95 0.24 -5.53
N MET A 40 -19.88 0.65 -4.65
CA MET A 40 -20.48 1.98 -4.72
C MET A 40 -19.46 3.08 -4.44
N LEU A 41 -18.48 2.85 -3.55
CA LEU A 41 -17.40 3.80 -3.27
C LEU A 41 -16.49 4.06 -4.47
N VAL A 42 -16.44 3.13 -5.43
CA VAL A 42 -15.62 3.22 -6.65
C VAL A 42 -16.48 3.16 -7.90
N SER A 43 -17.75 3.52 -7.76
CA SER A 43 -18.69 3.52 -8.87
C SER A 43 -18.19 4.44 -9.98
N PRO A 44 -18.28 4.02 -11.26
CA PRO A 44 -17.97 4.89 -12.40
C PRO A 44 -18.94 6.08 -12.52
N LEU A 45 -20.01 6.12 -11.71
CA LEU A 45 -20.89 7.29 -11.59
C LEU A 45 -20.30 8.40 -10.71
N LEU A 46 -19.21 8.13 -9.99
CA LEU A 46 -18.46 9.12 -9.20
C LEU A 46 -17.22 9.58 -9.99
N PRO A 47 -16.79 10.85 -9.85
CA PRO A 47 -15.50 11.29 -10.37
C PRO A 47 -14.38 10.40 -9.86
N ASN A 48 -13.49 9.94 -10.73
CA ASN A 48 -12.41 9.05 -10.31
C ASN A 48 -11.42 9.81 -9.41
N ALA A 49 -11.07 9.24 -8.26
CA ALA A 49 -10.18 9.88 -7.29
C ALA A 49 -8.80 10.22 -7.87
N TYR A 50 -8.24 9.33 -8.71
CA TYR A 50 -6.93 9.55 -9.33
C TYR A 50 -6.97 10.67 -10.37
N GLU A 51 -8.05 10.75 -11.14
CA GLU A 51 -8.24 11.84 -12.10
C GLU A 51 -8.41 13.17 -11.37
N VAL A 52 -9.22 13.22 -10.30
CA VAL A 52 -9.38 14.45 -9.50
C VAL A 52 -8.07 14.91 -8.86
N ALA A 53 -7.17 13.97 -8.52
CA ALA A 53 -5.84 14.29 -8.01
C ALA A 53 -4.86 14.75 -9.10
N ASP A 54 -5.10 14.39 -10.36
CA ASP A 54 -4.26 14.79 -11.49
C ASP A 54 -4.68 16.16 -12.03
N ALA A 55 -3.83 17.16 -11.82
CA ALA A 55 -4.06 18.53 -12.28
C ALA A 55 -4.22 18.66 -13.81
N SER A 56 -3.81 17.65 -14.58
CA SER A 56 -3.94 17.63 -16.05
C SER A 56 -5.25 17.03 -16.56
N SER A 57 -6.04 16.36 -15.69
CA SER A 57 -7.24 15.63 -16.10
C SER A 57 -8.46 16.52 -16.38
N ASN A 58 -8.48 17.75 -15.85
CA ASN A 58 -9.65 18.65 -15.80
C ASN A 58 -10.91 18.03 -15.15
N VAL A 59 -10.77 16.97 -14.36
CA VAL A 59 -11.88 16.34 -13.63
C VAL A 59 -11.97 16.95 -12.23
N GLU A 60 -13.13 17.49 -11.89
CA GLU A 60 -13.39 18.06 -10.55
C GLU A 60 -14.33 17.18 -9.73
N ALA A 61 -14.20 17.29 -8.41
CA ALA A 61 -15.13 16.66 -7.47
C ALA A 61 -16.55 17.26 -7.62
N VAL A 62 -17.58 16.42 -7.43
CA VAL A 62 -18.97 16.90 -7.41
C VAL A 62 -19.26 17.53 -6.05
N MET A 63 -19.67 18.80 -6.03
CA MET A 63 -19.94 19.50 -4.77
C MET A 63 -21.36 19.23 -4.26
N ALA A 64 -21.49 18.39 -3.23
CA ALA A 64 -22.72 18.27 -2.46
C ALA A 64 -22.93 19.49 -1.57
N PHE A 65 -24.15 20.04 -1.62
CA PHE A 65 -24.58 21.21 -0.84
C PHE A 65 -23.69 22.46 -1.01
N GLY A 66 -22.83 22.49 -2.05
CA GLY A 66 -21.89 23.58 -2.32
C GLY A 66 -20.61 23.56 -1.49
N PHE A 67 -20.41 22.61 -0.57
CA PHE A 67 -19.22 22.58 0.30
C PHE A 67 -18.64 21.18 0.59
N ILE A 68 -19.34 20.10 0.23
CA ILE A 68 -18.85 18.73 0.43
C ILE A 68 -18.35 18.17 -0.91
N PRO A 69 -17.04 17.99 -1.12
CA PRO A 69 -16.55 17.35 -2.33
C PRO A 69 -16.87 15.86 -2.32
N ILE A 70 -17.55 15.38 -3.35
CA ILE A 70 -17.83 13.96 -3.60
C ILE A 70 -16.98 13.50 -4.77
N THR A 71 -16.15 12.52 -4.49
CA THR A 71 -15.35 11.75 -5.46
C THR A 71 -15.51 10.26 -5.15
N GLY A 72 -15.02 9.43 -6.07
CA GLY A 72 -14.76 8.04 -5.76
C GLY A 72 -13.65 7.90 -4.72
N TYR A 73 -13.51 6.68 -4.21
CA TYR A 73 -12.50 6.30 -3.21
C TYR A 73 -11.54 5.25 -3.77
N GLN A 74 -11.24 5.31 -5.08
CA GLN A 74 -10.29 4.40 -5.73
C GLN A 74 -8.96 4.45 -4.97
N GLY A 75 -8.43 3.28 -4.61
CA GLY A 75 -7.20 3.18 -3.80
C GLY A 75 -7.29 3.58 -2.32
N SER A 76 -8.42 4.11 -1.83
CA SER A 76 -8.55 4.51 -0.40
C SER A 76 -8.85 3.29 0.48
N VAL A 77 -7.78 2.72 1.01
CA VAL A 77 -7.83 1.57 1.93
C VAL A 77 -8.44 1.96 3.27
N LEU A 78 -8.09 3.13 3.80
CA LEU A 78 -8.57 3.60 5.09
C LEU A 78 -10.09 3.80 5.08
N THR A 79 -10.61 4.49 4.05
CA THR A 79 -12.05 4.69 3.88
C THR A 79 -12.77 3.36 3.74
N ALA A 80 -12.30 2.47 2.86
CA ALA A 80 -12.93 1.17 2.66
C ALA A 80 -12.96 0.31 3.94
N LEU A 81 -11.89 0.34 4.75
CA LEU A 81 -11.82 -0.44 5.99
C LEU A 81 -12.76 0.11 7.07
N VAL A 82 -12.81 1.42 7.25
CA VAL A 82 -13.71 2.08 8.22
C VAL A 82 -15.18 1.87 7.81
N ILE A 83 -15.51 2.07 6.52
CA ILE A 83 -16.85 1.82 5.98
C ILE A 83 -17.22 0.34 6.09
N GLY A 84 -16.32 -0.58 5.74
CA GLY A 84 -16.53 -2.00 5.87
C GLY A 84 -16.79 -2.43 7.32
N TYR A 85 -16.00 -1.90 8.27
CA TYR A 85 -16.17 -2.16 9.70
C TYR A 85 -17.51 -1.62 10.21
N LEU A 86 -17.82 -0.34 10.00
CA LEU A 86 -19.05 0.28 10.49
C LEU A 86 -20.29 -0.32 9.81
N GLY A 87 -20.22 -0.58 8.51
CA GLY A 87 -21.29 -1.22 7.76
C GLY A 87 -21.61 -2.62 8.28
N SER A 88 -20.60 -3.40 8.64
CA SER A 88 -20.82 -4.73 9.25
C SER A 88 -21.53 -4.64 10.61
N LYS A 89 -21.20 -3.62 11.43
CA LYS A 89 -21.86 -3.38 12.72
C LYS A 89 -23.28 -2.89 12.54
N LEU A 90 -23.50 -2.00 11.57
CA LEU A 90 -24.82 -1.54 11.21
C LEU A 90 -25.70 -2.70 10.72
N GLU A 91 -25.18 -3.60 9.89
CA GLU A 91 -25.94 -4.77 9.44
C GLU A 91 -26.37 -5.65 10.61
N ILE A 92 -25.45 -5.97 11.52
CA ILE A 92 -25.77 -6.77 12.71
C ILE A 92 -26.83 -6.07 13.56
N ALA A 93 -26.77 -4.74 13.71
CA ALA A 93 -27.75 -3.97 14.47
C ALA A 93 -29.12 -3.95 13.77
N THR A 94 -29.16 -3.69 12.47
CA THR A 94 -30.39 -3.65 11.66
C THR A 94 -31.10 -5.00 11.68
N ARG A 95 -30.37 -6.11 11.48
CA ARG A 95 -30.96 -7.46 11.50
C ARG A 95 -31.56 -7.85 12.85
N LYS A 96 -31.06 -7.28 13.96
CA LYS A 96 -31.63 -7.52 15.31
C LYS A 96 -32.97 -6.84 15.51
N VAL A 97 -33.22 -5.72 14.83
CA VAL A 97 -34.44 -4.92 14.99
C VAL A 97 -35.46 -5.24 13.90
N MET A 98 -35.01 -5.73 12.74
CA MET A 98 -35.88 -5.99 11.60
C MET A 98 -36.80 -7.20 11.85
N PRO A 99 -38.12 -7.09 11.57
CA PRO A 99 -39.02 -8.23 11.59
C PRO A 99 -38.55 -9.33 10.64
N GLN A 100 -38.67 -10.59 11.04
CA GLN A 100 -38.18 -11.74 10.28
C GLN A 100 -38.73 -11.80 8.84
N ALA A 101 -39.98 -11.36 8.62
CA ALA A 101 -40.61 -11.31 7.30
C ALA A 101 -39.97 -10.28 6.35
N LEU A 102 -39.29 -9.27 6.88
CA LEU A 102 -38.70 -8.16 6.14
C LEU A 102 -37.17 -8.25 6.06
N ASP A 103 -36.54 -9.01 6.96
CA ASP A 103 -35.08 -9.05 7.14
C ASP A 103 -34.31 -9.37 5.85
N MET A 104 -34.78 -10.34 5.06
CA MET A 104 -34.07 -10.77 3.85
C MET A 104 -34.03 -9.68 2.76
N MET A 105 -35.03 -8.80 2.71
CA MET A 105 -35.16 -7.79 1.66
C MET A 105 -34.71 -6.41 2.16
N PHE A 106 -35.17 -5.98 3.33
CA PHE A 106 -34.98 -4.61 3.82
C PHE A 106 -33.67 -4.42 4.58
N SER A 107 -33.17 -5.41 5.32
CA SER A 107 -31.93 -5.22 6.08
C SER A 107 -30.74 -4.90 5.18
N PRO A 108 -30.48 -5.65 4.08
CA PRO A 108 -29.40 -5.29 3.14
C PRO A 108 -29.61 -3.91 2.52
N PHE A 109 -30.85 -3.58 2.11
CA PHE A 109 -31.16 -2.30 1.49
C PHE A 109 -30.88 -1.12 2.43
N VAL A 110 -31.38 -1.18 3.67
CA VAL A 110 -31.16 -0.14 4.68
C VAL A 110 -29.68 0.05 4.96
N VAL A 111 -28.93 -1.04 5.11
CA VAL A 111 -27.49 -0.97 5.37
C VAL A 111 -26.77 -0.32 4.19
N ILE A 112 -27.06 -0.75 2.96
CA ILE A 112 -26.43 -0.18 1.76
C ILE A 112 -26.76 1.30 1.62
N ALA A 113 -28.02 1.69 1.76
CA ALA A 113 -28.46 3.07 1.62
C ALA A 113 -27.83 3.99 2.69
N VAL A 114 -27.87 3.57 3.95
CA VAL A 114 -27.28 4.35 5.06
C VAL A 114 -25.76 4.42 4.92
N MET A 115 -25.09 3.32 4.58
CA MET A 115 -23.64 3.33 4.43
C MET A 115 -23.18 4.12 3.22
N LEU A 116 -23.91 4.13 2.11
CA LEU A 116 -23.58 4.98 0.96
C LEU A 116 -23.62 6.47 1.31
N ILE A 117 -24.72 6.92 1.93
CA ILE A 117 -24.89 8.31 2.36
C ILE A 117 -23.81 8.69 3.37
N THR A 118 -23.60 7.83 4.38
CA THR A 118 -22.60 8.07 5.42
C THR A 118 -21.19 8.09 4.83
N ALA A 119 -20.89 7.23 3.87
CA ALA A 119 -19.59 7.18 3.22
C ALA A 119 -19.33 8.44 2.39
N LEU A 120 -20.25 8.83 1.50
CA LEU A 120 -19.98 9.96 0.59
C LEU A 120 -20.10 11.33 1.26
N LEU A 121 -20.99 11.49 2.24
CA LEU A 121 -21.29 12.82 2.82
C LEU A 121 -20.61 13.10 4.15
N ILE A 122 -20.18 12.06 4.89
CA ILE A 122 -19.67 12.22 6.25
C ILE A 122 -18.26 11.65 6.35
N LEU A 123 -18.14 10.32 6.28
CA LEU A 123 -16.88 9.64 6.56
C LEU A 123 -15.85 9.86 5.46
N GLY A 124 -16.28 9.89 4.20
CA GLY A 124 -15.43 10.14 3.06
C GLY A 124 -14.69 11.48 3.14
N PRO A 125 -15.40 12.62 3.27
CA PRO A 125 -14.76 13.92 3.48
C PRO A 125 -13.85 13.96 4.71
N ILE A 126 -14.27 13.38 5.84
CA ILE A 126 -13.46 13.33 7.07
C ILE A 126 -12.17 12.53 6.84
N LEU A 127 -12.27 11.36 6.21
CA LEU A 127 -11.13 10.49 5.96
C LEU A 127 -10.22 11.05 4.87
N HIS A 128 -10.76 11.73 3.86
CA HIS A 128 -9.95 12.50 2.90
C HIS A 128 -9.18 13.64 3.57
N LEU A 129 -9.75 14.34 4.56
CA LEU A 129 -8.98 15.32 5.34
C LEU A 129 -7.81 14.68 6.09
N VAL A 130 -8.01 13.48 6.64
CA VAL A 130 -6.94 12.70 7.29
C VAL A 130 -5.88 12.27 6.26
N GLU A 131 -6.30 11.77 5.10
CA GLU A 131 -5.41 11.35 4.01
C GLU A 131 -4.60 12.53 3.49
N ASN A 132 -5.23 13.69 3.23
CA ASN A 132 -4.55 14.92 2.82
C ASN A 132 -3.59 15.45 3.88
N GLY A 133 -3.96 15.34 5.17
CA GLY A 133 -3.04 15.64 6.27
C GLY A 133 -1.79 14.74 6.24
N LEU A 134 -1.97 13.45 5.94
CA LEU A 134 -0.86 12.51 5.79
C LEU A 134 0.02 12.86 4.58
N VAL A 135 -0.58 13.30 3.47
CA VAL A 135 0.15 13.82 2.31
C VAL A 135 1.08 14.97 2.71
N TYR A 136 0.53 15.99 3.38
CA TYR A 136 1.31 17.14 3.85
C TYR A 136 2.46 16.73 4.78
N VAL A 137 2.22 15.78 5.68
CA VAL A 137 3.25 15.27 6.59
C VAL A 137 4.38 14.57 5.83
N VAL A 138 4.06 13.72 4.86
CA VAL A 138 5.07 13.02 4.05
C VAL A 138 5.86 14.02 3.20
N GLU A 139 5.20 15.00 2.59
CA GLU A 139 5.85 16.08 1.83
C GLU A 139 6.82 16.89 2.71
N ALA A 140 6.39 17.23 3.93
CA ALA A 140 7.26 17.91 4.90
C ALA A 140 8.50 17.07 5.23
N PHE A 141 8.36 15.74 5.37
CA PHE A 141 9.50 14.85 5.60
C PHE A 141 10.46 14.79 4.41
N ILE A 142 9.98 14.85 3.17
CA ILE A 142 10.86 14.83 1.97
C ILE A 142 11.89 15.96 2.03
N HIS A 143 11.52 17.12 2.57
CA HIS A 143 12.39 18.31 2.64
C HIS A 143 13.27 18.37 3.91
N VAL A 144 13.18 17.40 4.82
CA VAL A 144 14.04 17.39 6.03
C VAL A 144 15.49 17.07 5.62
N PRO A 145 16.47 17.91 6.00
CA PRO A 145 17.85 17.77 5.58
C PRO A 145 18.56 16.53 6.17
N PHE A 146 19.78 16.28 5.68
CA PHE A 146 20.68 15.22 6.17
C PHE A 146 20.15 13.79 6.02
N GLY A 147 19.19 13.56 5.11
CA GLY A 147 18.59 12.25 4.89
C GLY A 147 17.63 11.79 5.99
N ILE A 148 17.34 12.62 7.00
CA ILE A 148 16.41 12.28 8.09
C ILE A 148 15.01 12.03 7.53
N GLY A 149 14.60 12.82 6.54
CA GLY A 149 13.36 12.63 5.80
C GLY A 149 13.24 11.24 5.19
N GLY A 150 14.23 10.87 4.39
CA GLY A 150 14.32 9.54 3.78
C GLY A 150 14.41 8.40 4.80
N LEU A 151 15.04 8.63 5.96
CA LEU A 151 15.10 7.65 7.05
C LEU A 151 13.71 7.34 7.59
N VAL A 152 12.95 8.39 7.94
CA VAL A 152 11.62 8.26 8.52
C VAL A 152 10.65 7.66 7.50
N ILE A 153 10.66 8.15 6.25
CA ILE A 153 9.81 7.63 5.18
C ILE A 153 10.17 6.17 4.89
N GLY A 154 11.45 5.84 4.74
CA GLY A 154 11.91 4.47 4.52
C GLY A 154 11.57 3.51 5.66
N PHE A 155 11.45 4.01 6.90
CA PHE A 155 10.96 3.24 8.04
C PHE A 155 9.44 3.04 8.04
N ILE A 156 8.68 4.10 7.73
CA ILE A 156 7.21 4.08 7.78
C ILE A 156 6.62 3.32 6.58
N TYR A 157 7.23 3.43 5.41
CA TYR A 157 6.66 2.86 4.17
C TYR A 157 6.38 1.36 4.25
N PRO A 158 7.29 0.48 4.73
CA PRO A 158 6.97 -0.94 4.93
C PRO A 158 5.79 -1.17 5.90
N LEU A 159 5.60 -0.30 6.89
CA LEU A 159 4.45 -0.35 7.81
C LEU A 159 3.15 0.05 7.10
N ALA A 160 3.22 1.03 6.20
CA ALA A 160 2.11 1.41 5.33
C ALA A 160 1.78 0.28 4.33
N VAL A 161 2.76 -0.48 3.85
CA VAL A 161 2.52 -1.66 3.00
C VAL A 161 1.77 -2.75 3.76
N MET A 162 2.15 -3.04 5.01
CA MET A 162 1.44 -4.02 5.86
C MET A 162 -0.05 -3.70 6.06
N THR A 163 -0.39 -2.43 6.06
CA THR A 163 -1.76 -1.94 6.30
C THR A 163 -2.50 -1.61 5.00
N GLY A 164 -1.83 -1.66 3.84
CA GLY A 164 -2.34 -1.20 2.56
C GLY A 164 -2.34 0.33 2.37
N MET A 165 -2.03 1.12 3.41
CA MET A 165 -1.99 2.59 3.34
C MET A 165 -0.92 3.15 2.38
N HIS A 166 0.02 2.32 1.92
CA HIS A 166 0.98 2.73 0.89
C HIS A 166 0.33 3.19 -0.42
N HIS A 167 -0.92 2.81 -0.73
CA HIS A 167 -1.64 3.34 -1.90
C HIS A 167 -1.90 4.85 -1.82
N LEU A 168 -1.93 5.42 -0.61
CA LEU A 168 -2.03 6.89 -0.42
C LEU A 168 -0.79 7.62 -0.97
N PHE A 169 0.36 6.94 -1.03
CA PHE A 169 1.60 7.55 -1.51
C PHE A 169 1.52 7.85 -3.00
N ILE A 170 0.73 7.10 -3.77
CA ILE A 170 0.53 7.34 -5.20
C ILE A 170 -0.02 8.75 -5.45
N THR A 171 -0.95 9.22 -4.62
CA THR A 171 -1.50 10.59 -4.76
C THR A 171 -0.42 11.65 -4.56
N ILE A 172 0.49 11.44 -3.61
CA ILE A 172 1.63 12.33 -3.32
C ILE A 172 2.61 12.31 -4.49
N GLU A 173 2.94 11.11 -4.97
CA GLU A 173 3.84 10.89 -6.11
C GLU A 173 3.34 11.58 -7.37
N THR A 174 2.04 11.48 -7.68
CA THR A 174 1.40 12.15 -8.82
C THR A 174 1.47 13.67 -8.65
N ALA A 175 1.16 14.20 -7.46
CA ALA A 175 1.25 15.64 -7.19
C ALA A 175 2.68 16.18 -7.32
N LEU A 176 3.68 15.46 -6.82
CA LEU A 176 5.09 15.81 -6.93
C LEU A 176 5.56 15.81 -8.39
N LEU A 177 5.18 14.81 -9.18
CA LEU A 177 5.49 14.77 -10.61
C LEU A 177 4.83 15.91 -11.38
N GLY A 178 3.55 16.18 -11.11
CA GLY A 178 2.81 17.26 -11.78
C GLY A 178 3.38 18.65 -11.47
N SER A 179 3.84 18.88 -10.23
CA SER A 179 4.32 20.19 -9.78
C SER A 179 5.82 20.42 -10.03
N THR A 180 6.65 19.39 -9.85
CA THR A 180 8.12 19.53 -9.91
C THR A 180 8.76 18.81 -11.09
N GLY A 181 8.01 17.92 -11.76
CA GLY A 181 8.54 17.00 -12.77
C GLY A 181 9.31 15.80 -12.18
N PHE A 182 9.46 15.73 -10.85
CA PHE A 182 10.24 14.69 -10.19
C PHE A 182 9.50 14.04 -9.02
N ASN A 183 9.93 12.84 -8.66
CA ASN A 183 9.37 12.00 -7.63
C ASN A 183 10.49 11.42 -6.74
N PRO A 184 10.91 12.13 -5.68
CA PRO A 184 11.84 11.59 -4.68
C PRO A 184 11.20 10.54 -3.76
N LEU A 185 9.86 10.54 -3.62
CA LEU A 185 9.15 9.68 -2.68
C LEU A 185 9.25 8.20 -3.10
N ILE A 186 8.96 7.89 -4.36
CA ILE A 186 9.06 6.51 -4.89
C ILE A 186 10.48 5.97 -4.79
N THR A 187 11.48 6.84 -4.97
CA THR A 187 12.90 6.51 -4.86
C THR A 187 13.26 6.02 -3.45
N ILE A 188 12.80 6.74 -2.42
CA ILE A 188 12.98 6.35 -1.02
C ILE A 188 12.23 5.05 -0.73
N CYS A 189 10.98 4.96 -1.17
CA CYS A 189 10.12 3.81 -0.92
C CYS A 189 10.63 2.52 -1.59
N ALA A 190 11.32 2.60 -2.72
CA ALA A 190 11.89 1.44 -3.42
C ALA A 190 12.91 0.66 -2.57
N MET A 191 13.53 1.28 -1.56
CA MET A 191 14.51 0.62 -0.69
C MET A 191 13.88 -0.47 0.19
N TYR A 192 12.58 -0.35 0.49
CA TYR A 192 11.81 -1.45 1.09
C TYR A 192 11.88 -2.72 0.26
N GLY A 193 11.78 -2.61 -1.07
CA GLY A 193 11.78 -3.78 -1.93
C GLY A 193 13.11 -4.52 -1.94
N PHE A 194 14.23 -3.78 -1.98
CA PHE A 194 15.56 -4.40 -1.82
C PHE A 194 15.74 -5.02 -0.44
N ALA A 195 15.32 -4.32 0.61
CA ALA A 195 15.44 -4.81 1.98
C ALA A 195 14.60 -6.09 2.21
N ASN A 196 13.34 -6.11 1.78
CA ASN A 196 12.46 -7.26 1.95
C ASN A 196 12.91 -8.46 1.10
N ALA A 197 13.39 -8.22 -0.13
CA ALA A 197 13.97 -9.27 -0.96
C ALA A 197 15.21 -9.87 -0.28
N ALA A 198 16.09 -9.03 0.25
CA ALA A 198 17.28 -9.46 0.98
C ALA A 198 16.93 -10.31 2.21
N VAL A 199 15.90 -9.94 2.98
CA VAL A 199 15.39 -10.75 4.08
C VAL A 199 14.93 -12.13 3.59
N CYS A 200 14.16 -12.16 2.50
CA CYS A 200 13.66 -13.41 1.91
C CYS A 200 14.79 -14.34 1.46
N PHE A 201 15.80 -13.81 0.76
CA PHE A 201 16.98 -14.58 0.35
C PHE A 201 17.84 -15.02 1.54
N ALA A 202 18.02 -14.17 2.56
CA ALA A 202 18.81 -14.53 3.74
C ALA A 202 18.15 -15.66 4.54
N ILE A 203 16.82 -15.63 4.71
CA ILE A 203 16.08 -16.70 5.36
C ILE A 203 16.11 -17.98 4.51
N SER A 204 15.88 -17.87 3.20
CA SER A 204 15.92 -19.01 2.29
C SER A 204 17.28 -19.72 2.30
N THR A 205 18.38 -18.96 2.23
CA THR A 205 19.74 -19.52 2.18
C THR A 205 20.13 -20.18 3.49
N ARG A 206 19.75 -19.61 4.64
CA ARG A 206 20.14 -20.12 5.96
C ARG A 206 19.21 -21.20 6.53
N ALA A 207 17.96 -21.27 6.08
CA ALA A 207 17.01 -22.29 6.55
C ALA A 207 17.49 -23.71 6.21
N LYS A 208 17.19 -24.69 7.07
CA LYS A 208 17.41 -26.12 6.79
C LYS A 208 16.18 -26.81 6.19
N LYS A 209 15.00 -26.24 6.40
CA LYS A 209 13.72 -26.76 5.91
C LYS A 209 13.56 -26.48 4.41
N SER A 210 13.40 -27.54 3.60
CA SER A 210 13.36 -27.46 2.14
C SER A 210 12.25 -26.55 1.62
N HIS A 211 11.04 -26.67 2.19
CA HIS A 211 9.90 -25.83 1.87
C HIS A 211 10.15 -24.33 2.09
N VAL A 212 10.87 -23.97 3.16
CA VAL A 212 11.18 -22.55 3.47
C VAL A 212 12.19 -21.98 2.49
N LYS A 213 13.15 -22.79 2.01
CA LYS A 213 14.05 -22.37 0.93
C LYS A 213 13.29 -22.01 -0.34
N VAL A 214 12.35 -22.88 -0.74
CA VAL A 214 11.57 -22.68 -1.97
C VAL A 214 10.71 -21.43 -1.88
N ILE A 215 9.91 -21.29 -0.80
CA ILE A 215 9.05 -20.11 -0.63
C ILE A 215 9.89 -18.84 -0.48
N GLY A 216 10.96 -18.87 0.32
CA GLY A 216 11.79 -17.69 0.55
C GLY A 216 12.47 -17.19 -0.72
N THR A 217 12.99 -18.09 -1.56
CA THR A 217 13.56 -17.70 -2.86
C THR A 217 12.50 -17.15 -3.80
N SER A 218 11.35 -17.84 -3.92
CA SER A 218 10.26 -17.39 -4.80
C SER A 218 9.74 -16.02 -4.39
N ALA A 219 9.49 -15.82 -3.09
CA ALA A 219 9.02 -14.55 -2.54
C ALA A 219 10.06 -13.42 -2.67
N GLY A 220 11.36 -13.75 -2.57
CA GLY A 220 12.44 -12.80 -2.83
C GLY A 220 12.45 -12.33 -4.30
N VAL A 221 12.26 -13.24 -5.26
CA VAL A 221 12.17 -12.88 -6.68
C VAL A 221 10.93 -12.04 -6.97
N THR A 222 9.76 -12.39 -6.44
CA THR A 222 8.55 -11.58 -6.64
C THR A 222 8.72 -10.17 -6.08
N GLN A 223 9.39 -10.05 -4.93
CA GLN A 223 9.69 -8.76 -4.32
C GLN A 223 10.63 -7.91 -5.18
N LEU A 224 11.65 -8.50 -5.81
CA LEU A 224 12.52 -7.79 -6.76
C LEU A 224 11.76 -7.30 -8.00
N LEU A 225 10.64 -7.93 -8.33
CA LEU A 225 9.74 -7.50 -9.41
C LEU A 225 8.63 -6.55 -8.94
N GLY A 226 8.65 -6.14 -7.66
CA GLY A 226 7.70 -5.17 -7.09
C GLY A 226 6.50 -5.77 -6.38
N VAL A 227 6.31 -7.09 -6.39
CA VAL A 227 5.20 -7.75 -5.69
C VAL A 227 5.66 -8.14 -4.29
N SER A 228 5.18 -7.41 -3.29
CA SER A 228 5.79 -7.41 -1.97
C SER A 228 5.14 -8.35 -0.96
N GLU A 229 3.87 -8.67 -1.18
CA GLU A 229 3.00 -9.40 -0.27
C GLU A 229 3.50 -10.82 0.03
N PRO A 230 4.00 -11.61 -0.95
CA PRO A 230 4.54 -12.94 -0.68
C PRO A 230 5.75 -12.90 0.27
N GLY A 231 6.63 -11.91 0.10
CA GLY A 231 7.81 -11.74 0.94
C GLY A 231 7.45 -11.21 2.33
N LEU A 232 6.65 -10.15 2.37
CA LEU A 232 6.27 -9.49 3.61
C LEU A 232 5.45 -10.40 4.52
N PHE A 233 4.35 -10.98 4.01
CA PHE A 233 3.46 -11.82 4.82
C PHE A 233 3.90 -13.28 4.88
N GLY A 234 4.46 -13.81 3.78
CA GLY A 234 4.85 -15.22 3.69
C GLY A 234 6.17 -15.56 4.38
N ILE A 235 7.08 -14.58 4.50
CA ILE A 235 8.41 -14.75 5.09
C ILE A 235 8.63 -13.78 6.25
N THR A 236 8.74 -12.49 5.99
CA THR A 236 9.24 -11.51 6.96
C THR A 236 8.40 -11.46 8.24
N LEU A 237 7.07 -11.28 8.11
CA LEU A 237 6.17 -11.27 9.27
C LEU A 237 5.94 -12.66 9.86
N ARG A 238 5.85 -13.69 8.99
CA ARG A 238 5.65 -15.08 9.42
C ARG A 238 6.71 -15.54 10.42
N TYR A 239 7.94 -15.11 10.20
CA TYR A 239 9.11 -15.52 10.98
C TYR A 239 9.50 -14.52 12.09
N GLY A 240 8.61 -13.57 12.40
CA GLY A 240 8.65 -12.77 13.62
C GLY A 240 9.37 -11.43 13.50
N THR A 241 9.70 -10.86 14.65
CA THR A 241 10.09 -9.44 14.76
C THR A 241 11.53 -9.15 14.32
N ARG A 242 12.43 -10.14 14.33
CA ARG A 242 13.83 -9.90 13.94
C ARG A 242 13.98 -9.69 12.43
N PRO A 243 13.42 -10.55 11.55
CA PRO A 243 13.41 -10.28 10.11
C PRO A 243 12.73 -8.94 9.77
N LEU A 244 11.60 -8.65 10.43
CA LEU A 244 10.90 -7.37 10.29
C LEU A 244 11.79 -6.18 10.65
N ALA A 245 12.49 -6.23 11.78
CA ALA A 245 13.40 -5.15 12.20
C ALA A 245 14.58 -4.97 11.22
N ALA A 246 15.14 -6.06 10.69
CA ALA A 246 16.21 -5.99 9.70
C ALA A 246 15.72 -5.35 8.39
N MET A 247 14.52 -5.72 7.92
CA MET A 247 13.89 -5.10 6.75
C MET A 247 13.63 -3.60 6.97
N LEU A 248 13.04 -3.22 8.10
CA LEU A 248 12.75 -1.82 8.43
C LEU A 248 14.02 -0.98 8.50
N ALA A 249 15.07 -1.49 9.13
CA ALA A 249 16.35 -0.81 9.23
C ALA A 249 17.02 -0.67 7.86
N GLY A 250 17.01 -1.72 7.03
CA GLY A 250 17.53 -1.68 5.67
C GLY A 250 16.82 -0.64 4.80
N SER A 251 15.49 -0.65 4.84
CA SER A 251 14.64 0.31 4.13
C SER A 251 14.89 1.75 4.59
N ALA A 252 14.95 1.98 5.90
CA ALA A 252 15.20 3.30 6.48
C ALA A 252 16.59 3.84 6.10
N ILE A 253 17.65 3.03 6.23
CA ILE A 253 19.01 3.47 5.92
C ILE A 253 19.17 3.71 4.42
N GLY A 254 18.66 2.82 3.57
CA GLY A 254 18.69 3.03 2.11
C GLY A 254 17.94 4.31 1.71
N GLY A 255 16.76 4.53 2.30
CA GLY A 255 15.96 5.74 2.08
C GLY A 255 16.68 7.00 2.53
N ALA A 256 17.35 6.96 3.68
CA ALA A 256 18.15 8.08 4.19
C ALA A 256 19.29 8.46 3.24
N VAL A 257 20.01 7.45 2.73
CA VAL A 257 21.14 7.66 1.81
C VAL A 257 20.65 8.25 0.49
N LEU A 258 19.57 7.73 -0.10
CA LEU A 258 19.02 8.29 -1.35
C LEU A 258 18.51 9.72 -1.17
N SER A 259 17.83 10.00 -0.05
CA SER A 259 17.38 11.35 0.30
C SER A 259 18.56 12.31 0.48
N MET A 260 19.64 11.90 1.16
CA MET A 260 20.84 12.71 1.33
C MET A 260 21.57 12.99 0.00
N LEU A 261 21.54 12.04 -0.92
CA LEU A 261 22.15 12.16 -2.25
C LEU A 261 21.24 12.86 -3.28
N GLY A 262 20.02 13.27 -2.88
CA GLY A 262 19.09 13.99 -3.76
C GLY A 262 18.61 13.15 -4.96
N ILE A 263 18.44 11.84 -4.76
CA ILE A 263 18.00 10.95 -5.85
C ILE A 263 16.48 11.01 -5.98
N GLN A 264 16.02 11.17 -7.21
CA GLN A 264 14.62 11.33 -7.56
C GLN A 264 14.32 10.74 -8.93
N ALA A 265 13.13 10.16 -9.08
CA ALA A 265 12.66 9.66 -10.37
C ALA A 265 11.98 10.76 -11.18
N ASN A 266 11.83 10.60 -12.49
CA ASN A 266 11.03 11.49 -13.36
C ASN A 266 9.67 10.89 -13.76
N SER A 267 9.30 9.76 -13.16
CA SER A 267 8.11 8.97 -13.46
C SER A 267 7.70 8.17 -12.21
N TYR A 268 6.69 7.32 -12.32
CA TYR A 268 6.26 6.41 -11.25
C TYR A 268 5.85 5.05 -11.84
N GLY A 269 5.58 4.07 -10.97
CA GLY A 269 4.98 2.78 -11.36
C GLY A 269 5.93 1.63 -11.69
N LEU A 270 7.25 1.85 -11.68
CA LEU A 270 8.24 0.76 -11.81
C LEU A 270 8.89 0.47 -10.47
N ALA A 271 8.98 -0.81 -10.12
CA ALA A 271 9.42 -1.25 -8.80
C ALA A 271 10.80 -1.92 -8.81
N VAL A 272 11.59 -1.64 -7.77
CA VAL A 272 12.86 -2.28 -7.41
C VAL A 272 13.84 -2.40 -8.58
N ILE A 273 13.98 -3.58 -9.19
CA ILE A 273 14.94 -3.84 -10.28
C ILE A 273 14.53 -3.21 -11.61
N LEU A 274 13.24 -2.87 -11.76
CA LEU A 274 12.70 -2.20 -12.95
C LEU A 274 12.77 -0.68 -12.82
N SER A 275 12.83 -0.14 -11.60
CA SER A 275 12.93 1.30 -11.35
C SER A 275 14.13 2.01 -11.98
N PRO A 276 15.30 1.39 -12.32
CA PRO A 276 16.37 2.08 -13.04
C PRO A 276 15.90 2.81 -14.30
N LEU A 277 14.86 2.31 -14.98
CA LEU A 277 14.26 2.98 -16.15
C LEU A 277 13.71 4.39 -15.83
N MET A 278 13.35 4.66 -14.57
CA MET A 278 12.84 5.96 -14.11
C MET A 278 13.94 7.00 -13.88
N TYR A 279 15.21 6.62 -14.01
CA TYR A 279 16.38 7.47 -13.75
C TYR A 279 17.29 7.65 -14.97
N ILE A 280 16.96 7.06 -16.12
CA ILE A 280 17.78 7.09 -17.35
C ILE A 280 18.00 8.50 -17.91
N TYR A 281 17.22 9.47 -17.43
CA TYR A 281 17.35 10.87 -17.81
C TYR A 281 18.64 11.53 -17.30
N ASP A 282 19.29 10.98 -16.27
CA ASP A 282 20.55 11.45 -15.71
C ASP A 282 21.42 10.27 -15.22
N PRO A 283 22.65 10.11 -15.74
CA PRO A 283 23.58 9.06 -15.30
C PRO A 283 23.85 9.04 -13.79
N TYR A 284 23.92 10.20 -13.13
CA TYR A 284 24.14 10.28 -11.68
C TYR A 284 22.97 9.65 -10.92
N GLN A 285 21.74 9.99 -11.30
CA GLN A 285 20.51 9.45 -10.73
C GLN A 285 20.44 7.93 -10.88
N LEU A 286 20.70 7.43 -12.10
CA LEU A 286 20.68 6.02 -12.44
C LEU A 286 21.72 5.21 -11.66
N ILE A 287 22.98 5.62 -11.72
CA ILE A 287 24.09 4.87 -11.12
C ILE A 287 23.95 4.86 -9.60
N THR A 288 23.55 6.00 -9.02
CA THR A 288 23.41 6.12 -7.55
C THR A 288 22.24 5.28 -7.05
N TYR A 289 21.09 5.27 -7.73
CA TYR A 289 19.97 4.40 -7.38
C TYR A 289 20.38 2.92 -7.37
N ILE A 290 21.06 2.46 -8.43
CA ILE A 290 21.52 1.07 -8.54
C ILE A 290 22.52 0.75 -7.42
N ALA A 291 23.51 1.62 -7.21
CA ALA A 291 24.54 1.40 -6.19
C ALA A 291 23.94 1.31 -4.78
N VAL A 292 23.05 2.24 -4.41
CA VAL A 292 22.41 2.25 -3.09
C VAL A 292 21.42 1.10 -2.94
N GLY A 293 20.68 0.74 -3.98
CA GLY A 293 19.79 -0.43 -3.97
C GLY A 293 20.55 -1.75 -3.73
N VAL A 294 21.67 -1.94 -4.44
CA VAL A 294 22.56 -3.11 -4.25
C VAL A 294 23.17 -3.11 -2.85
N LEU A 295 23.65 -1.97 -2.35
CA LEU A 295 24.19 -1.86 -0.98
C LEU A 295 23.11 -2.15 0.07
N THR A 296 21.89 -1.63 -0.11
CA THR A 296 20.75 -1.90 0.78
C THR A 296 20.44 -3.39 0.82
N PHE A 297 20.41 -4.05 -0.34
CA PHE A 297 20.22 -5.49 -0.42
C PHE A 297 21.33 -6.26 0.31
N ILE A 298 22.60 -5.97 0.02
CA ILE A 298 23.74 -6.69 0.60
C ILE A 298 23.78 -6.51 2.12
N LEU A 299 23.64 -5.28 2.62
CA LEU A 299 23.69 -4.99 4.06
C LEU A 299 22.52 -5.65 4.79
N THR A 300 21.30 -5.54 4.25
CA THR A 300 20.12 -6.17 4.85
C THR A 300 20.23 -7.69 4.82
N PHE A 301 20.78 -8.26 3.75
CA PHE A 301 21.02 -9.70 3.64
C PHE A 301 22.01 -10.17 4.72
N ILE A 302 23.15 -9.49 4.89
CA ILE A 302 24.17 -9.85 5.88
C ILE A 302 23.61 -9.75 7.29
N ILE A 303 22.95 -8.64 7.63
CA ILE A 303 22.35 -8.44 8.96
C ILE A 303 21.32 -9.54 9.24
N THR A 304 20.46 -9.83 8.26
CA THR A 304 19.43 -10.86 8.41
C THR A 304 20.05 -12.23 8.57
N TYR A 305 20.97 -12.57 7.66
CA TYR A 305 21.67 -13.85 7.63
C TYR A 305 22.42 -14.10 8.93
N LEU A 306 23.03 -13.09 9.57
CA LEU A 306 23.76 -13.30 10.82
C LEU A 306 22.84 -13.32 12.04
N PHE A 307 21.90 -12.37 12.15
CA PHE A 307 21.22 -12.07 13.41
C PHE A 307 19.71 -12.29 13.42
N ALA A 308 19.06 -12.26 12.26
CA ALA A 308 17.60 -12.19 12.19
C ALA A 308 16.91 -13.49 11.77
N VAL A 309 17.63 -14.48 11.22
CA VAL A 309 17.04 -15.78 10.89
C VAL A 309 16.56 -16.49 12.18
N PRO A 310 15.28 -16.91 12.25
CA PRO A 310 14.74 -17.64 13.38
C PRO A 310 15.49 -18.95 13.66
N LYS A 311 15.69 -19.26 14.95
CA LYS A 311 16.37 -20.48 15.38
C LYS A 311 15.63 -21.76 14.94
N GLU A 312 14.29 -21.71 14.90
CA GLU A 312 13.44 -22.81 14.46
C GLU A 312 13.66 -23.24 13.00
N LEU A 313 14.20 -22.34 12.16
CA LEU A 313 14.53 -22.65 10.77
C LEU A 313 15.90 -23.30 10.61
N LEU A 314 16.73 -23.30 11.65
CA LEU A 314 18.09 -23.85 11.64
C LEU A 314 18.13 -25.33 12.05
N VAL A 315 16.99 -25.89 12.40
CA VAL A 315 16.81 -27.31 12.72
C VAL A 315 16.21 -27.99 11.48
N PRO A 316 16.74 -29.14 11.02
CA PRO A 316 16.12 -29.93 9.96
C PRO A 316 14.70 -30.34 10.36
N ASP A 317 13.84 -30.64 9.38
CA ASP A 317 12.57 -31.28 9.70
C ASP A 317 12.86 -32.62 10.38
N THR A 318 12.23 -32.86 11.53
CA THR A 318 12.19 -34.20 12.12
C THR A 318 11.40 -35.08 11.18
N GLU A 319 12.03 -36.12 10.63
CA GLU A 319 11.37 -37.18 9.86
C GLU A 319 10.19 -37.80 10.64
#